data_AF-A0A081XWA0-F1
#
_entry.id   AF-A0A081XWA0-F1
#
_cell.length_a   1.000
_cell.length_b   1.000
_cell.length_c   1.000
_cell.angle_alpha   90.00
_cell.angle_beta   90.00
_cell.angle_gamma   90.00
#
_symmetry.space_group_name_H-M   'P 1'
#
loop_
_entity.id
_entity.type
_entity.pdbx_description
1 polymer ?
#
loop_
_entity_poly.entity_id
_entity_poly.type
_entity_poly.pdbx_seq_one_letter_code
_entity_poly.pdbx_strand_id
1 'polypeptide(L)'
;MSAVAPASPVRMREVVDALRRGTVPQAGLDLLAVGLDRFETALDDDLAATARGGAAFHAIRGEYGSGKTFFARWLAERAKRAGLATAEVQISETETPLHRLETVYRRLTERLTTATHQPSALRAVVDSWFYTLEEEVLDAGETDEEDEAALAAAVDALMERRLADVARTTPAFAAALRGYRRAVMAGDGATAEALIAWLGGQKSVAASARRSAGVRGDLDHFAALGFLQGLLTVLRDCGHPGLLLVLDEIETLQRVRGDVREKGLNALRQLLDEIDAGRFPGLFLVITGTPAFYEGQQGAQRLPPLAQRLATDFTTDPRFDSPRAVQLRLSGFDLPQLGELGRTVRDLYALIARNPERVAERVDDAYLTELAGAVTGGLGGKVGVAPRVFLRKLVADVLDRVDEFKDFAPRAHYALTISSSELTETERNAAASGDAGAVELELP
;
A
#
# COMPACT_ATOMS: atom_id res chain seq x y z
N MET A 1 13.37 -6.92 22.01
CA MET A 1 14.15 -5.90 21.30
C MET A 1 15.11 -6.61 20.35
N SER A 2 14.68 -6.91 19.13
CA SER A 2 15.59 -7.42 18.10
C SER A 2 16.39 -6.22 17.58
N ALA A 3 17.72 -6.26 17.69
CA ALA A 3 18.58 -5.19 17.24
C ALA A 3 18.47 -5.08 15.71
N VAL A 4 17.84 -4.00 15.24
CA VAL A 4 17.77 -3.64 13.82
C VAL A 4 19.20 -3.44 13.32
N ALA A 5 19.62 -4.22 12.31
CA ALA A 5 20.92 -4.02 11.67
C ALA A 5 21.05 -2.56 11.22
N PRO A 6 22.21 -1.90 11.42
CA PRO A 6 22.36 -0.48 11.11
C PRO A 6 22.03 -0.25 9.63
N ALA A 7 21.09 0.65 9.37
CA ALA A 7 20.66 0.99 8.01
C ALA A 7 21.85 1.52 7.20
N SER A 8 21.90 1.21 5.90
CA SER A 8 22.98 1.75 5.05
C SER A 8 22.87 3.27 4.91
N PRO A 9 23.98 4.01 4.76
CA PRO A 9 23.95 5.45 4.57
C PRO A 9 23.09 5.92 3.38
N VAL A 10 23.01 5.11 2.32
CA VAL A 10 22.14 5.38 1.17
C VAL A 10 20.66 5.35 1.57
N ARG A 11 20.24 4.30 2.28
CA ARG A 11 18.86 4.15 2.77
C ARG A 11 18.47 5.29 3.72
N MET A 12 19.39 5.71 4.58
CA MET A 12 19.15 6.83 5.50
C MET A 12 18.97 8.17 4.74
N ARG A 13 19.78 8.42 3.70
CA ARG A 13 19.62 9.61 2.84
C ARG A 13 18.29 9.62 2.10
N GLU A 14 17.86 8.48 1.54
CA GLU A 14 16.57 8.38 0.84
C GLU A 14 15.39 8.72 1.75
N VAL A 15 15.43 8.27 3.01
CA VAL A 15 14.44 8.63 4.03
C VAL A 15 14.45 10.14 4.27
N VAL A 16 15.62 10.71 4.58
CA VAL A 16 15.76 12.15 4.85
C VAL A 16 15.30 13.01 3.66
N ASP A 17 15.65 12.63 2.44
CA ASP A 17 15.25 13.32 1.22
C ASP A 17 13.74 13.25 0.96
N ALA A 18 13.09 12.13 1.28
CA ALA A 18 11.64 12.00 1.20
C ALA A 18 10.94 12.91 2.22
N LEU A 19 11.45 12.96 3.46
CA LEU A 19 10.94 13.85 4.50
C LEU A 19 11.16 15.33 4.16
N ARG A 20 12.31 15.68 3.57
CA ARG A 20 12.60 17.03 3.05
C ARG A 20 11.56 17.51 2.04
N ARG A 21 11.05 16.60 1.20
CA ARG A 21 9.97 16.87 0.23
C ARG A 21 8.56 16.81 0.84
N GLY A 22 8.42 16.42 2.11
CA GLY A 22 7.12 16.19 2.75
C GLY A 22 6.38 15.00 2.15
N THR A 23 7.11 13.94 1.78
CA THR A 23 6.57 12.70 1.21
C THR A 23 6.92 11.50 2.10
N VAL A 24 6.10 10.45 2.04
CA VAL A 24 6.39 9.20 2.74
C VAL A 24 7.54 8.46 2.01
N PRO A 25 8.62 8.05 2.70
CA PRO A 25 9.71 7.29 2.10
C PRO A 25 9.24 6.01 1.40
N GLN A 26 9.98 5.57 0.38
CA GLN A 26 9.72 4.29 -0.30
C GLN A 26 10.35 3.10 0.43
N ALA A 27 11.45 3.34 1.17
CA ALA A 27 12.16 2.36 1.97
C ALA A 27 12.51 2.95 3.34
N GLY A 28 12.93 2.12 4.30
CA GLY A 28 13.37 2.61 5.62
C GLY A 28 12.23 3.04 6.57
N LEU A 29 11.01 2.56 6.34
CA LEU A 29 9.84 2.91 7.16
C LEU A 29 9.92 2.37 8.59
N ASP A 30 10.59 1.25 8.79
CA ASP A 30 10.97 0.71 10.11
C ASP A 30 11.79 1.69 10.94
N LEU A 31 12.54 2.60 10.32
CA LEU A 31 13.28 3.65 11.04
C LEU A 31 12.36 4.75 11.58
N LEU A 32 11.09 4.81 11.15
CA LEU A 32 10.14 5.86 11.48
C LEU A 32 8.86 5.31 12.13
N ALA A 33 8.82 4.00 12.45
CA ALA A 33 7.61 3.27 12.87
C ALA A 33 7.19 3.53 14.33
N VAL A 34 7.02 4.81 14.70
CA VAL A 34 6.59 5.22 16.05
C VAL A 34 5.12 4.82 16.27
N GLY A 35 4.86 4.09 17.36
CA GLY A 35 3.49 3.73 17.79
C GLY A 35 2.84 2.58 17.02
N LEU A 36 3.57 1.90 16.14
CA LEU A 36 3.06 0.75 15.38
C LEU A 36 3.35 -0.61 16.03
N ASP A 37 4.22 -0.65 17.05
CA ASP A 37 4.66 -1.87 17.73
C ASP A 37 3.49 -2.76 18.20
N ARG A 38 2.38 -2.13 18.64
CA ARG A 38 1.19 -2.84 19.11
C ARG A 38 0.50 -3.71 18.04
N PHE A 39 0.73 -3.41 16.76
CA PHE A 39 0.15 -4.16 15.65
C PHE A 39 1.08 -5.25 15.12
N GLU A 40 2.37 -5.21 15.43
CA GLU A 40 3.39 -6.05 14.79
C GLU A 40 3.06 -7.54 14.88
N THR A 41 2.86 -8.05 16.09
CA THR A 41 2.66 -9.49 16.29
C THR A 41 1.40 -10.00 15.58
N ALA A 42 0.29 -9.25 15.66
CA ALA A 42 -0.95 -9.68 15.03
C ALA A 42 -0.85 -9.67 13.49
N LEU A 43 -0.23 -8.63 12.92
CA LEU A 43 -0.06 -8.54 11.47
C LEU A 43 0.97 -9.54 10.94
N ASP A 44 2.01 -9.86 11.71
CA ASP A 44 2.96 -10.92 11.36
C ASP A 44 2.28 -12.29 11.38
N ASP A 45 1.40 -12.55 12.35
CA ASP A 45 0.58 -13.77 12.39
C ASP A 45 -0.29 -13.87 11.12
N ASP A 46 -0.94 -12.76 10.71
CA ASP A 46 -1.77 -12.69 9.50
C ASP A 46 -0.93 -12.90 8.22
N LEU A 47 0.22 -12.23 8.10
CA LEU A 47 1.16 -12.43 6.99
C LEU A 47 1.62 -13.89 6.90
N ALA A 48 1.94 -14.51 8.03
CA ALA A 48 2.34 -15.91 8.08
C ALA A 48 1.18 -16.85 7.72
N ALA A 49 -0.05 -16.54 8.12
CA ALA A 49 -1.25 -17.29 7.74
C ALA A 49 -1.52 -17.17 6.23
N THR A 50 -1.40 -15.97 5.66
CA THR A 50 -1.50 -15.71 4.23
C THR A 50 -0.44 -16.48 3.44
N ALA A 51 0.81 -16.49 3.90
CA ALA A 51 1.89 -17.26 3.27
C ALA A 51 1.62 -18.79 3.27
N ARG A 52 0.82 -19.30 4.21
CA ARG A 52 0.40 -20.71 4.23
C ARG A 52 -0.86 -20.99 3.40
N GLY A 53 -1.31 -20.03 2.59
CA GLY A 53 -2.50 -20.15 1.74
C GLY A 53 -3.80 -19.73 2.41
N GLY A 54 -3.76 -19.16 3.63
CA GLY A 54 -4.91 -18.50 4.23
C GLY A 54 -5.24 -17.17 3.55
N ALA A 55 -6.34 -16.56 3.94
CA ALA A 55 -6.68 -15.19 3.56
C ALA A 55 -6.89 -14.34 4.83
N ALA A 56 -6.57 -13.06 4.75
CA ALA A 56 -6.71 -12.11 5.84
C ALA A 56 -7.31 -10.80 5.36
N PHE A 57 -8.02 -10.10 6.25
CA PHE A 57 -8.61 -8.81 5.95
C PHE A 57 -8.53 -7.86 7.16
N HIS A 58 -8.08 -6.62 6.90
CA HIS A 58 -8.12 -5.53 7.87
C HIS A 58 -8.53 -4.20 7.24
N ALA A 59 -9.26 -3.40 8.01
CA ALA A 59 -9.67 -2.05 7.67
C ALA A 59 -8.95 -1.04 8.56
N ILE A 60 -8.02 -0.29 7.98
CA ILE A 60 -7.21 0.71 8.68
C ILE A 60 -7.99 2.01 8.75
N ARG A 61 -8.46 2.33 9.95
CA ARG A 61 -9.26 3.50 10.22
C ARG A 61 -8.43 4.58 10.88
N GLY A 62 -8.43 5.78 10.31
CA GLY A 62 -7.77 6.92 10.92
C GLY A 62 -8.12 8.23 10.24
N GLU A 63 -8.02 9.33 10.99
CA GLU A 63 -8.23 10.66 10.43
C GLU A 63 -7.20 10.96 9.34
N TYR A 64 -7.43 12.04 8.60
CA TYR A 64 -6.43 12.51 7.67
C TYR A 64 -5.15 12.93 8.42
N GLY A 65 -3.99 12.55 7.89
CA GLY A 65 -2.71 12.78 8.58
C GLY A 65 -2.37 11.79 9.70
N SER A 66 -3.25 10.85 10.05
CA SER A 66 -2.98 9.80 11.08
C SER A 66 -1.95 8.74 10.68
N GLY A 67 -1.40 8.81 9.46
CA GLY A 67 -0.39 7.87 8.99
C GLY A 67 -0.93 6.61 8.30
N LYS A 68 -2.18 6.60 7.80
CA LYS A 68 -2.74 5.47 7.04
C LYS A 68 -1.84 4.98 5.89
N THR A 69 -1.38 5.88 5.03
CA THR A 69 -0.46 5.55 3.92
C THR A 69 0.90 5.08 4.45
N PHE A 70 1.38 5.65 5.56
CA PHE A 70 2.62 5.18 6.20
C PHE A 70 2.46 3.75 6.73
N PHE A 71 1.36 3.45 7.42
CA PHE A 71 1.02 2.12 7.90
C PHE A 71 0.93 1.10 6.76
N ALA A 72 0.23 1.45 5.68
CA ALA A 72 0.10 0.59 4.51
C ALA A 72 1.46 0.19 3.93
N ARG A 73 2.36 1.16 3.73
CA ARG A 73 3.70 0.90 3.21
C ARG A 73 4.60 0.18 4.20
N TRP A 74 4.48 0.49 5.50
CA TRP A 74 5.18 -0.22 6.55
C TRP A 74 4.79 -1.71 6.57
N LEU A 75 3.49 -2.01 6.47
CA LEU A 75 3.00 -3.38 6.36
C LEU A 75 3.47 -4.05 5.05
N ALA A 76 3.50 -3.32 3.93
CA ALA A 76 4.04 -3.83 2.67
C ALA A 76 5.52 -4.23 2.78
N GLU A 77 6.36 -3.43 3.45
CA GLU A 77 7.76 -3.79 3.69
C GLU A 77 7.89 -5.05 4.56
N ARG A 78 7.02 -5.23 5.56
CA ARG A 78 6.97 -6.50 6.33
C ARG A 78 6.53 -7.67 5.47
N ALA A 79 5.51 -7.49 4.64
CA ALA A 79 5.01 -8.52 3.74
C ALA A 79 6.09 -8.99 2.75
N LYS A 80 6.86 -8.06 2.16
CA LYS A 80 8.01 -8.40 1.31
C LYS A 80 9.08 -9.19 2.06
N ARG A 81 9.38 -8.84 3.31
CA ARG A 81 10.32 -9.60 4.17
C ARG A 81 9.82 -11.01 4.48
N ALA A 82 8.50 -11.19 4.56
CA ALA A 82 7.86 -12.50 4.67
C ALA A 82 7.71 -13.23 3.32
N GLY A 83 8.24 -12.67 2.22
CA GLY A 83 8.25 -13.27 0.88
C GLY A 83 7.02 -12.96 0.03
N LEU A 84 6.00 -12.27 0.55
CA LEU A 84 4.79 -11.94 -0.19
C LEU A 84 5.08 -10.87 -1.26
N ALA A 85 4.31 -10.91 -2.34
CA ALA A 85 4.17 -9.77 -3.23
C ALA A 85 3.26 -8.70 -2.60
N THR A 86 3.40 -7.46 -3.04
CA THR A 86 2.58 -6.35 -2.52
C THR A 86 2.11 -5.43 -3.63
N ALA A 87 0.92 -4.85 -3.48
CA ALA A 87 0.42 -3.79 -4.35
C ALA A 87 -0.43 -2.78 -3.56
N GLU A 88 -0.15 -1.50 -3.76
CA GLU A 88 -0.93 -0.38 -3.19
C GLU A 88 -1.73 0.29 -4.31
N VAL A 89 -3.06 0.27 -4.21
CA VAL A 89 -3.99 0.83 -5.18
C VAL A 89 -4.79 1.94 -4.50
N GLN A 90 -4.53 3.18 -4.87
CA GLN A 90 -5.33 4.32 -4.44
C GLN A 90 -6.67 4.33 -5.17
N ILE A 91 -7.78 4.38 -4.44
CA ILE A 91 -9.14 4.44 -4.99
C ILE A 91 -9.46 5.88 -5.37
N SER A 92 -10.02 6.06 -6.56
CA SER A 92 -10.39 7.37 -7.11
C SER A 92 -11.62 7.25 -8.00
N GLU A 93 -12.36 8.35 -8.18
CA GLU A 93 -13.54 8.36 -9.05
C GLU A 93 -13.18 8.15 -10.53
N THR A 94 -12.06 8.72 -10.98
CA THR A 94 -11.71 8.84 -12.40
C THR A 94 -10.86 7.68 -12.91
N GLU A 95 -9.86 7.24 -12.13
CA GLU A 95 -8.88 6.26 -12.61
C GLU A 95 -9.14 4.84 -12.12
N THR A 96 -9.60 4.72 -10.87
CA THR A 96 -9.71 3.47 -10.10
C THR A 96 -11.03 3.35 -9.34
N PRO A 97 -12.18 3.52 -10.01
CA PRO A 97 -13.46 3.44 -9.32
C PRO A 97 -13.72 2.02 -8.83
N LEU A 98 -13.99 1.86 -7.53
CA LEU A 98 -14.07 0.54 -6.89
C LEU A 98 -15.15 -0.39 -7.49
N HIS A 99 -16.19 0.16 -8.12
CA HIS A 99 -17.20 -0.66 -8.81
C HIS A 99 -16.70 -1.31 -10.11
N ARG A 100 -15.55 -0.89 -10.64
CA ARG A 100 -14.90 -1.43 -11.84
C ARG A 100 -13.63 -2.17 -11.44
N LEU A 101 -13.78 -3.41 -10.97
CA LEU A 101 -12.66 -4.21 -10.49
C LEU A 101 -11.62 -4.51 -11.57
N GLU A 102 -11.98 -4.44 -12.86
CA GLU A 102 -11.01 -4.50 -13.94
C GLU A 102 -9.98 -3.37 -13.89
N THR A 103 -10.37 -2.17 -13.43
CA THR A 103 -9.45 -1.04 -13.26
C THR A 103 -8.60 -1.16 -12.00
N VAL A 104 -9.16 -1.73 -10.93
CA VAL A 104 -8.45 -2.04 -9.68
C VAL A 104 -7.40 -3.10 -9.94
N TYR A 105 -7.76 -4.19 -10.63
CA TYR A 105 -6.83 -5.25 -11.03
C TYR A 105 -5.71 -4.72 -11.93
N ARG A 106 -6.03 -3.88 -12.93
CA ARG A 106 -5.01 -3.23 -13.76
C ARG A 106 -4.00 -2.47 -12.89
N ARG A 107 -4.49 -1.64 -11.97
CA ARG A 107 -3.62 -0.83 -11.10
C ARG A 107 -2.86 -1.66 -10.08
N LEU A 108 -3.43 -2.77 -9.61
CA LEU A 108 -2.72 -3.78 -8.83
C LEU A 108 -1.52 -4.30 -9.62
N THR A 109 -1.69 -4.70 -10.88
CA THR A 109 -0.58 -5.25 -11.69
C THR A 109 0.49 -4.20 -12.03
N GLU A 110 0.09 -2.95 -12.26
CA GLU A 110 1.02 -1.82 -12.47
C GLU A 110 1.84 -1.50 -11.21
N ARG A 111 1.26 -1.74 -10.02
CA ARG A 111 1.88 -1.47 -8.71
C ARG A 111 2.47 -2.71 -8.04
N LEU A 112 2.35 -3.88 -8.67
CA LEU A 112 2.85 -5.14 -8.15
C LEU A 112 4.37 -5.06 -8.01
N THR A 113 4.85 -5.32 -6.80
CA THR A 113 6.27 -5.37 -6.45
C THR A 113 6.52 -6.57 -5.55
N THR A 114 7.75 -7.07 -5.56
CA THR A 114 8.22 -8.15 -4.68
C THR A 114 9.51 -7.70 -4.00
N ALA A 115 10.09 -8.54 -3.14
CA ALA A 115 11.39 -8.23 -2.52
C ALA A 115 12.52 -8.07 -3.56
N THR A 116 12.40 -8.73 -4.72
CA THR A 116 13.41 -8.76 -5.78
C THR A 116 13.05 -7.89 -6.98
N HIS A 117 11.77 -7.56 -7.17
CA HIS A 117 11.30 -6.80 -8.33
C HIS A 117 10.66 -5.47 -7.93
N GLN A 118 11.09 -4.41 -8.62
CA GLN A 118 10.47 -3.08 -8.60
C GLN A 118 9.03 -3.13 -9.15
N PRO A 119 8.24 -2.04 -9.01
CA PRO A 119 6.87 -2.00 -9.52
C PRO A 119 6.74 -2.43 -10.99
N SER A 120 5.56 -2.93 -11.37
CA SER A 120 5.26 -3.59 -12.66
C SER A 120 5.89 -4.98 -12.80
N ALA A 121 5.97 -5.73 -11.70
CA ALA A 121 6.62 -7.04 -11.63
C ALA A 121 5.88 -8.18 -12.38
N LEU A 122 4.68 -7.94 -12.94
CA LEU A 122 3.85 -9.01 -13.53
C LEU A 122 4.61 -9.85 -14.57
N ARG A 123 5.32 -9.21 -15.51
CA ARG A 123 6.09 -9.93 -16.53
C ARG A 123 7.16 -10.81 -15.89
N ALA A 124 7.98 -10.23 -15.02
CA ALA A 124 9.06 -10.96 -14.37
C ALA A 124 8.54 -12.15 -13.53
N VAL A 125 7.40 -11.98 -12.86
CA VAL A 125 6.71 -13.06 -12.15
C VAL A 125 6.25 -14.15 -13.11
N VAL A 126 5.61 -13.80 -14.22
CA VAL A 126 5.12 -14.77 -15.21
C VAL A 126 6.28 -15.51 -15.90
N ASP A 127 7.35 -14.81 -16.25
CA ASP A 127 8.55 -15.40 -16.85
C ASP A 127 9.23 -16.37 -15.86
N SER A 128 9.38 -15.95 -14.60
CA SER A 128 9.90 -16.80 -13.52
C SER A 128 9.03 -18.03 -13.30
N TRP A 129 7.70 -17.89 -13.42
CA TRP A 129 6.79 -19.02 -13.27
C TRP A 129 7.03 -20.08 -14.34
N PHE A 130 7.13 -19.67 -15.61
CA PHE A 130 7.37 -20.61 -16.69
C PHE A 130 8.70 -21.35 -16.52
N TYR A 131 9.73 -20.64 -16.06
CA TYR A 131 11.02 -21.25 -15.72
C TYR A 131 10.87 -22.29 -14.60
N THR A 132 10.15 -21.98 -13.52
CA THR A 132 9.85 -22.95 -12.45
C THR A 132 9.06 -24.16 -12.94
N LEU A 133 8.08 -23.98 -13.83
CA LEU A 133 7.33 -25.10 -14.41
C LEU A 133 8.21 -25.99 -15.30
N GLU A 134 9.16 -25.39 -16.02
CA GLU A 134 10.12 -26.12 -16.85
C GLU A 134 11.08 -26.96 -16.01
N GLU A 135 11.67 -26.37 -14.96
CA GLU A 135 12.51 -27.08 -13.99
C GLU A 135 11.76 -28.24 -13.34
N GLU A 136 10.50 -28.05 -12.92
CA GLU A 136 9.69 -29.13 -12.34
C GLU A 136 9.46 -30.30 -13.31
N VAL A 137 9.28 -30.02 -14.60
CA VAL A 137 9.10 -31.06 -15.62
C VAL A 137 10.39 -31.83 -15.86
N LEU A 138 11.53 -31.13 -15.94
CA LEU A 138 12.85 -31.75 -16.09
C LEU A 138 13.22 -32.60 -14.88
N ASP A 139 12.99 -32.09 -13.66
CA ASP A 139 13.27 -32.80 -12.40
C ASP A 139 12.41 -34.07 -12.22
N ALA A 140 11.20 -34.08 -12.79
CA ALA A 140 10.35 -35.26 -12.80
C ALA A 140 10.89 -36.39 -13.69
N GLY A 141 11.83 -36.09 -14.61
CA GLY A 141 12.43 -37.05 -15.53
C GLY A 141 11.46 -37.64 -16.56
N GLU A 142 10.31 -36.99 -16.76
CA GLU A 142 9.26 -37.43 -17.69
C GLU A 142 9.55 -37.02 -19.14
N THR A 143 10.57 -36.19 -19.39
CA THR A 143 10.90 -35.66 -20.71
C THR A 143 12.40 -35.42 -20.84
N ASP A 144 12.93 -35.64 -22.04
CA ASP A 144 14.33 -35.34 -22.38
C ASP A 144 14.50 -33.83 -22.60
N GLU A 145 15.56 -33.24 -22.04
CA GLU A 145 15.90 -31.82 -22.21
C GLU A 145 16.17 -31.49 -23.68
N GLU A 146 16.65 -32.47 -24.47
CA GLU A 146 16.92 -32.31 -25.89
C GLU A 146 15.66 -32.32 -26.78
N ASP A 147 14.50 -32.74 -26.24
CA ASP A 147 13.21 -32.72 -26.96
C ASP A 147 12.38 -31.49 -26.57
N GLU A 148 12.73 -30.35 -27.16
CA GLU A 148 12.06 -29.06 -26.95
C GLU A 148 10.52 -29.14 -27.14
N ALA A 149 10.05 -29.97 -28.07
CA ALA A 149 8.62 -30.09 -28.36
C ALA A 149 7.88 -30.88 -27.28
N ALA A 150 8.47 -31.99 -26.80
CA ALA A 150 7.93 -32.74 -25.69
C ALA A 150 7.95 -31.92 -24.39
N LEU A 151 9.05 -31.21 -24.13
CA LEU A 151 9.19 -30.34 -22.95
C LEU A 151 8.12 -29.22 -22.98
N ALA A 152 7.94 -28.58 -24.14
CA ALA A 152 6.91 -27.58 -24.32
C ALA A 152 5.50 -28.12 -24.03
N ALA A 153 5.17 -29.32 -24.50
CA ALA A 153 3.88 -29.95 -24.27
C ALA A 153 3.67 -30.34 -22.80
N ALA A 154 4.70 -30.85 -22.13
CA ALA A 154 4.66 -31.23 -20.73
C ALA A 154 4.46 -30.00 -19.81
N VAL A 155 5.16 -28.89 -20.08
CA VAL A 155 4.98 -27.62 -19.36
C VAL A 155 3.57 -27.05 -19.59
N ASP A 156 3.05 -27.09 -20.83
CA ASP A 156 1.67 -26.66 -21.12
C ASP A 156 0.65 -27.51 -20.31
N ALA A 157 0.86 -28.82 -20.20
CA ALA A 157 0.01 -29.71 -19.42
C ALA A 157 0.10 -29.44 -17.91
N LEU A 158 1.30 -29.18 -17.39
CA LEU A 158 1.52 -28.81 -15.99
C LEU A 158 0.83 -27.48 -15.66
N MET A 159 0.97 -26.48 -16.52
CA MET A 159 0.33 -25.17 -16.39
C MET A 159 -1.21 -25.30 -16.35
N GLU A 160 -1.81 -26.12 -17.22
CA GLU A 160 -3.26 -26.39 -17.20
C GLU A 160 -3.71 -27.07 -15.90
N ARG A 161 -2.89 -27.98 -15.35
CA ARG A 161 -3.16 -28.61 -14.06
C ARG A 161 -3.13 -27.60 -12.91
N ARG A 162 -2.15 -26.70 -12.88
CA ARG A 162 -2.02 -25.64 -11.85
C ARG A 162 -3.19 -24.65 -11.91
N LEU A 163 -3.63 -24.30 -13.12
CA LEU A 163 -4.70 -23.33 -13.34
C LEU A 163 -6.10 -23.93 -13.45
N ALA A 164 -6.27 -25.25 -13.25
CA ALA A 164 -7.54 -25.94 -13.49
C ALA A 164 -8.74 -25.29 -12.77
N ASP A 165 -8.56 -24.89 -11.52
CA ASP A 165 -9.60 -24.22 -10.74
C ASP A 165 -9.92 -22.82 -11.24
N VAL A 166 -8.91 -22.07 -11.68
CA VAL A 166 -9.07 -20.73 -12.26
C VAL A 166 -9.73 -20.82 -13.64
N ALA A 167 -9.32 -21.80 -14.45
CA ALA A 167 -9.80 -22.00 -15.81
C ALA A 167 -11.29 -22.37 -15.87
N ARG A 168 -11.83 -23.01 -14.82
CA ARG A 168 -13.28 -23.30 -14.70
C ARG A 168 -14.14 -22.05 -14.76
N THR A 169 -13.72 -20.97 -14.10
CA THR A 169 -14.47 -19.70 -14.07
C THR A 169 -13.92 -18.66 -15.03
N THR A 170 -12.64 -18.76 -15.38
CA THR A 170 -11.92 -17.70 -16.11
C THR A 170 -10.89 -18.31 -17.06
N PRO A 171 -11.35 -19.03 -18.11
CA PRO A 171 -10.46 -19.73 -19.05
C PRO A 171 -9.56 -18.77 -19.85
N ALA A 172 -9.96 -17.50 -19.96
CA ALA A 172 -9.23 -16.50 -20.72
C ALA A 172 -7.85 -16.16 -20.11
N PHE A 173 -7.70 -16.31 -18.79
CA PHE A 173 -6.42 -16.10 -18.10
C PHE A 173 -5.38 -17.16 -18.51
N ALA A 174 -5.74 -18.45 -18.39
CA ALA A 174 -4.90 -19.56 -18.82
C ALA A 174 -4.62 -19.54 -20.33
N ALA A 175 -5.61 -19.18 -21.15
CA ALA A 175 -5.43 -19.03 -22.60
C ALA A 175 -4.40 -17.95 -22.95
N ALA A 176 -4.44 -16.79 -22.30
CA ALA A 176 -3.46 -15.73 -22.53
C ALA A 176 -2.05 -16.11 -22.06
N LEU A 177 -1.90 -16.83 -20.95
CA LEU A 177 -0.60 -17.32 -20.48
C LEU A 177 0.04 -18.29 -21.49
N ARG A 178 -0.74 -19.23 -22.03
CA ARG A 178 -0.25 -20.11 -23.11
C ARG A 178 0.13 -19.34 -24.36
N GLY A 179 -0.74 -18.41 -24.77
CA GLY A 179 -0.47 -17.56 -25.93
C GLY A 179 0.81 -16.76 -25.74
N TYR A 180 1.03 -16.23 -24.54
CA TYR A 180 2.22 -15.47 -24.17
C TYR A 180 3.47 -16.34 -24.28
N ARG A 181 3.48 -17.53 -23.65
CA ARG A 181 4.61 -18.48 -23.72
C ARG A 181 4.95 -18.84 -25.16
N ARG A 182 3.94 -19.19 -25.98
CA ARG A 182 4.14 -19.51 -27.40
C ARG A 182 4.72 -18.34 -28.19
N ALA A 183 4.26 -17.11 -27.91
CA ALA A 183 4.80 -15.92 -28.57
C ALA A 183 6.27 -15.68 -28.18
N VAL A 184 6.63 -15.89 -26.91
CA VAL A 184 8.02 -15.81 -26.44
C VAL A 184 8.90 -16.85 -27.14
N MET A 185 8.50 -18.12 -27.16
CA MET A 185 9.25 -19.20 -27.82
C MET A 185 9.41 -18.99 -29.33
N ALA A 186 8.40 -18.38 -29.98
CA ALA A 186 8.46 -18.04 -31.40
C ALA A 186 9.25 -16.75 -31.72
N GLY A 187 9.76 -16.04 -30.71
CA GLY A 187 10.41 -14.74 -30.89
C GLY A 187 9.46 -13.60 -31.31
N ASP A 188 8.15 -13.80 -31.20
CA ASP A 188 7.13 -12.78 -31.50
C ASP A 188 6.93 -11.85 -30.31
N GLY A 189 7.89 -10.93 -30.13
CA GLY A 189 7.88 -9.96 -29.04
C GLY A 189 6.65 -9.04 -29.06
N ALA A 190 6.07 -8.75 -30.22
CA ALA A 190 4.89 -7.89 -30.33
C ALA A 190 3.63 -8.57 -29.77
N THR A 191 3.41 -9.84 -30.12
CA THR A 191 2.30 -10.61 -29.55
C THR A 191 2.53 -10.88 -28.07
N ALA A 192 3.76 -11.19 -27.65
CA ALA A 192 4.09 -11.40 -26.24
C ALA A 192 3.80 -10.14 -25.41
N GLU A 193 4.25 -8.95 -25.83
CA GLU A 193 3.97 -7.67 -25.18
C GLU A 193 2.46 -7.41 -25.06
N ALA A 194 1.73 -7.63 -26.15
CA ALA A 194 0.29 -7.43 -26.17
C ALA A 194 -0.44 -8.36 -25.19
N LEU A 195 -0.05 -9.63 -25.11
CA LEU A 195 -0.70 -10.62 -24.25
C LEU A 195 -0.41 -10.39 -22.77
N ILE A 196 0.82 -10.05 -22.39
CA ILE A 196 1.12 -9.75 -20.99
C ILE A 196 0.52 -8.41 -20.55
N ALA A 197 0.45 -7.41 -21.44
CA ALA A 197 -0.27 -6.18 -21.16
C ALA A 197 -1.77 -6.45 -20.94
N TRP A 198 -2.37 -7.36 -21.71
CA TRP A 198 -3.76 -7.77 -21.52
C TRP A 198 -3.98 -8.57 -20.23
N LEU A 199 -3.06 -9.48 -19.89
CA LEU A 199 -3.04 -10.17 -18.59
C LEU A 199 -2.94 -9.18 -17.43
N GLY A 200 -2.26 -8.05 -17.63
CA GLY A 200 -2.22 -6.91 -16.70
C GLY A 200 -3.45 -6.00 -16.74
N GLY A 201 -4.52 -6.36 -17.47
CA GLY A 201 -5.75 -5.58 -17.54
C GLY A 201 -5.67 -4.29 -18.36
N GLN A 202 -4.65 -4.13 -19.21
CA GLN A 202 -4.58 -2.98 -20.11
C GLN A 202 -5.72 -3.01 -21.14
N LYS A 203 -6.39 -1.86 -21.33
CA LYS A 203 -7.56 -1.75 -22.22
C LYS A 203 -7.16 -1.67 -23.70
N SER A 204 -6.01 -1.09 -24.00
CA SER A 204 -5.55 -0.79 -25.36
C SER A 204 -4.71 -1.92 -25.95
N VAL A 205 -5.26 -3.14 -25.98
CA VAL A 205 -4.59 -4.29 -26.59
C VAL A 205 -5.30 -4.70 -27.88
N ALA A 206 -4.52 -4.83 -28.96
CA ALA A 206 -5.00 -5.20 -30.28
C ALA A 206 -5.79 -6.51 -30.22
N ALA A 207 -7.00 -6.51 -30.81
CA ALA A 207 -7.85 -7.70 -30.86
C ALA A 207 -7.23 -8.85 -31.67
N SER A 208 -6.30 -8.57 -32.59
CA SER A 208 -5.53 -9.59 -33.30
C SER A 208 -4.64 -10.41 -32.35
N ALA A 209 -3.90 -9.74 -31.47
CA ALA A 209 -3.02 -10.40 -30.50
C ALA A 209 -3.81 -11.24 -29.48
N ARG A 210 -4.97 -10.76 -29.01
CA ARG A 210 -5.84 -11.57 -28.15
C ARG A 210 -6.38 -12.80 -28.86
N ARG A 211 -6.81 -12.65 -30.12
CA ARG A 211 -7.34 -13.76 -30.92
C ARG A 211 -6.29 -14.83 -31.22
N SER A 212 -5.01 -14.49 -31.37
CA SER A 212 -3.96 -15.50 -31.56
C SER A 212 -3.79 -16.41 -30.33
N ALA A 213 -4.11 -15.92 -29.14
CA ALA A 213 -4.15 -16.72 -27.91
C ALA A 213 -5.51 -17.40 -27.64
N GLY A 214 -6.49 -17.30 -28.56
CA GLY A 214 -7.84 -17.84 -28.34
C GLY A 214 -8.67 -17.06 -27.32
N VAL A 215 -8.24 -15.87 -26.94
CA VAL A 215 -8.92 -15.00 -25.97
C VAL A 215 -10.01 -14.19 -26.67
N ARG A 216 -11.18 -14.10 -26.02
CA ARG A 216 -12.33 -13.30 -26.49
C ARG A 216 -12.79 -12.35 -25.40
N GLY A 217 -13.29 -11.19 -25.83
CA GLY A 217 -13.85 -10.17 -24.92
C GLY A 217 -12.80 -9.29 -24.25
N ASP A 218 -13.29 -8.27 -23.56
CA ASP A 218 -12.51 -7.40 -22.69
C ASP A 218 -12.57 -7.89 -21.24
N LEU A 219 -11.64 -7.42 -20.41
CA LEU A 219 -11.66 -7.71 -18.97
C LEU A 219 -12.80 -6.93 -18.31
N ASP A 220 -13.78 -7.65 -17.77
CA ASP A 220 -14.87 -7.08 -16.98
C ASP A 220 -14.66 -7.27 -15.47
N HIS A 221 -15.61 -6.78 -14.66
CA HIS A 221 -15.58 -6.87 -13.21
C HIS A 221 -15.43 -8.31 -12.69
N PHE A 222 -16.14 -9.30 -13.26
CA PHE A 222 -16.13 -10.67 -12.78
C PHE A 222 -14.86 -11.42 -13.21
N ALA A 223 -14.43 -11.19 -14.45
CA ALA A 223 -13.18 -11.71 -14.97
C ALA A 223 -11.98 -11.17 -14.17
N ALA A 224 -12.02 -9.91 -13.71
CA ALA A 224 -10.97 -9.35 -12.87
C ALA A 224 -10.76 -10.12 -11.55
N LEU A 225 -11.83 -10.60 -10.91
CA LEU A 225 -11.73 -11.46 -9.72
C LEU A 225 -11.07 -12.81 -10.06
N GLY A 226 -11.42 -13.39 -11.21
CA GLY A 226 -10.76 -14.61 -11.70
C GLY A 226 -9.28 -14.40 -12.03
N PHE A 227 -8.93 -13.24 -12.57
CA PHE A 227 -7.53 -12.88 -12.87
C PHE A 227 -6.73 -12.68 -11.60
N LEU A 228 -7.32 -12.09 -10.55
CA LEU A 228 -6.69 -12.02 -9.23
C LEU A 228 -6.39 -13.41 -8.68
N GLN A 229 -7.34 -14.35 -8.78
CA GLN A 229 -7.14 -15.74 -8.35
C GLN A 229 -6.03 -16.44 -9.16
N GLY A 230 -6.00 -16.21 -10.48
CA GLY A 230 -4.92 -16.65 -11.36
C GLY A 230 -3.56 -16.11 -10.94
N LEU A 231 -3.47 -14.80 -10.71
CA LEU A 231 -2.25 -14.14 -10.25
C LEU A 231 -1.75 -14.69 -8.91
N LEU A 232 -2.64 -14.93 -7.94
CA LEU A 232 -2.28 -15.55 -6.66
C LEU A 232 -1.68 -16.96 -6.83
N THR A 233 -2.20 -17.72 -7.79
CA THR A 233 -1.68 -19.05 -8.12
C THR A 233 -0.28 -18.96 -8.71
N VAL A 234 -0.09 -18.08 -9.69
CA VAL A 234 1.22 -17.83 -10.31
C VAL A 234 2.25 -17.35 -9.29
N LEU A 235 1.88 -16.38 -8.43
CA LEU A 235 2.76 -15.86 -7.38
C LEU A 235 3.25 -16.96 -6.44
N ARG A 236 2.34 -17.83 -5.97
CA ARG A 236 2.68 -18.91 -5.04
C ARG A 236 3.74 -19.83 -5.61
N ASP A 237 3.57 -20.24 -6.87
CA ASP A 237 4.49 -21.15 -7.55
C ASP A 237 5.86 -20.48 -7.80
N CYS A 238 5.92 -19.16 -7.93
CA CYS A 238 7.17 -18.39 -8.10
C CYS A 238 7.91 -18.06 -6.79
N GLY A 239 7.56 -18.72 -5.68
CA GLY A 239 8.17 -18.42 -4.38
C GLY A 239 7.66 -17.13 -3.72
N HIS A 240 6.56 -16.55 -4.21
CA HIS A 240 5.82 -15.47 -3.55
C HIS A 240 4.52 -16.03 -2.96
N PRO A 241 4.54 -16.57 -1.73
CA PRO A 241 3.47 -17.42 -1.20
C PRO A 241 2.10 -16.74 -1.00
N GLY A 242 2.04 -15.41 -1.17
CA GLY A 242 0.81 -14.63 -1.13
C GLY A 242 0.99 -13.20 -1.63
N LEU A 243 -0.09 -12.43 -1.56
CA LEU A 243 -0.18 -11.03 -1.97
C LEU A 243 -0.82 -10.19 -0.86
N LEU A 244 -0.12 -9.14 -0.43
CA LEU A 244 -0.74 -8.02 0.28
C LEU A 244 -1.29 -7.02 -0.74
N LEU A 245 -2.61 -6.87 -0.79
CA LEU A 245 -3.30 -5.86 -1.59
C LEU A 245 -3.84 -4.77 -0.68
N VAL A 246 -3.36 -3.53 -0.85
CA VAL A 246 -3.89 -2.36 -0.15
C VAL A 246 -4.79 -1.57 -1.09
N LEU A 247 -6.04 -1.34 -0.70
CA LEU A 247 -6.92 -0.34 -1.32
C LEU A 247 -6.91 0.92 -0.46
N ASP A 248 -6.13 1.91 -0.86
CA ASP A 248 -5.96 3.17 -0.11
C ASP A 248 -7.05 4.17 -0.49
N GLU A 249 -7.41 5.04 0.46
CA GLU A 249 -8.38 6.13 0.30
C GLU A 249 -9.79 5.70 -0.12
N ILE A 250 -10.35 4.64 0.48
CA ILE A 250 -11.72 4.21 0.15
C ILE A 250 -12.78 5.27 0.52
N GLU A 251 -12.43 6.22 1.41
CA GLU A 251 -13.31 7.33 1.78
C GLU A 251 -13.66 8.24 0.59
N THR A 252 -12.92 8.17 -0.51
CA THR A 252 -13.23 8.87 -1.77
C THR A 252 -14.61 8.51 -2.31
N LEU A 253 -15.13 7.31 -2.00
CA LEU A 253 -16.50 6.89 -2.32
C LEU A 253 -17.58 7.81 -1.73
N GLN A 254 -17.28 8.59 -0.69
CA GLN A 254 -18.24 9.55 -0.13
C GLN A 254 -18.47 10.74 -1.06
N ARG A 255 -17.50 11.06 -1.94
CA ARG A 255 -17.53 12.23 -2.83
C ARG A 255 -18.19 11.94 -4.18
N VAL A 256 -18.38 10.68 -4.54
CA VAL A 256 -18.96 10.30 -5.84
C VAL A 256 -20.50 10.30 -5.82
N ARG A 257 -21.10 10.25 -7.01
CA ARG A 257 -22.57 10.18 -7.19
C ARG A 257 -23.17 8.98 -6.45
N GLY A 258 -24.42 9.13 -5.98
CA GLY A 258 -25.09 8.14 -5.12
C GLY A 258 -25.15 6.72 -5.69
N ASP A 259 -25.50 6.58 -6.96
CA ASP A 259 -25.57 5.30 -7.66
C ASP A 259 -24.20 4.63 -7.84
N VAL A 260 -23.17 5.43 -8.14
CA VAL A 260 -21.77 4.97 -8.26
C VAL A 260 -21.23 4.53 -6.91
N ARG A 261 -21.54 5.29 -5.85
CA ARG A 261 -21.17 4.96 -4.47
C ARG A 261 -21.80 3.63 -4.03
N GLU A 262 -23.09 3.42 -4.28
CA GLU A 262 -23.77 2.17 -3.93
C GLU A 262 -23.15 0.96 -4.65
N LYS A 263 -22.81 1.10 -5.93
CA LYS A 263 -22.06 0.07 -6.66
C LYS A 263 -20.67 -0.17 -6.06
N GLY A 264 -19.97 0.88 -5.64
CA GLY A 264 -18.66 0.77 -4.98
C GLY A 264 -18.73 0.05 -3.63
N LEU A 265 -19.70 0.40 -2.78
CA LEU A 265 -19.94 -0.27 -1.50
C LEU A 265 -20.32 -1.74 -1.70
N ASN A 266 -21.15 -2.05 -2.70
CA ASN A 266 -21.49 -3.43 -3.06
C ASN A 266 -20.28 -4.22 -3.57
N ALA A 267 -19.41 -3.61 -4.37
CA ALA A 267 -18.18 -4.24 -4.83
C ALA A 267 -17.24 -4.57 -3.66
N LEU A 268 -17.09 -3.66 -2.69
CA LEU A 268 -16.32 -3.93 -1.47
C LEU A 268 -16.94 -5.09 -0.66
N ARG A 269 -18.25 -5.06 -0.44
CA ARG A 269 -18.99 -6.14 0.24
C ARG A 269 -18.78 -7.48 -0.45
N GLN A 270 -18.84 -7.51 -1.78
CA GLN A 270 -18.59 -8.73 -2.56
C GLN A 270 -17.16 -9.21 -2.40
N LEU A 271 -16.16 -8.32 -2.44
CA LEU A 271 -14.77 -8.70 -2.25
C LEU A 271 -14.54 -9.37 -0.88
N LEU A 272 -15.16 -8.85 0.19
CA LEU A 272 -15.10 -9.48 1.51
C LEU A 272 -15.75 -10.87 1.54
N ASP A 273 -16.93 -11.03 0.94
CA ASP A 273 -17.60 -12.33 0.85
C ASP A 273 -16.76 -13.39 0.12
N GLU A 274 -16.07 -12.98 -0.94
CA GLU A 274 -15.25 -13.88 -1.74
C GLU A 274 -13.97 -14.28 -0.99
N ILE A 275 -13.45 -13.40 -0.13
CA ILE A 275 -12.36 -13.72 0.82
C ILE A 275 -12.85 -14.74 1.84
N ASP A 276 -13.99 -14.49 2.49
CA ASP A 276 -14.57 -15.38 3.50
C ASP A 276 -14.95 -16.76 2.90
N ALA A 277 -15.37 -16.78 1.63
CA ALA A 277 -15.67 -18.00 0.89
C ALA A 277 -14.42 -18.79 0.45
N GLY A 278 -13.21 -18.27 0.71
CA GLY A 278 -11.95 -18.94 0.39
C GLY A 278 -11.57 -18.88 -1.09
N ARG A 279 -12.13 -17.95 -1.88
CA ARG A 279 -11.80 -17.83 -3.31
C ARG A 279 -10.38 -17.34 -3.57
N PHE A 280 -9.79 -16.61 -2.63
CA PHE A 280 -8.46 -16.02 -2.77
C PHE A 280 -7.44 -16.56 -1.77
N PRO A 281 -7.04 -17.85 -1.85
CA PRO A 281 -5.99 -18.39 -1.00
C PRO A 281 -4.67 -17.63 -1.19
N GLY A 282 -4.08 -17.14 -0.11
CA GLY A 282 -2.87 -16.31 -0.16
C GLY A 282 -3.12 -14.81 -0.39
N LEU A 283 -4.36 -14.32 -0.26
CA LEU A 283 -4.65 -12.88 -0.29
C LEU A 283 -4.74 -12.29 1.12
N PHE A 284 -3.97 -11.24 1.37
CA PHE A 284 -4.19 -10.33 2.49
C PHE A 284 -4.70 -9.01 1.93
N LEU A 285 -6.00 -8.73 2.12
CA LEU A 285 -6.60 -7.47 1.73
C LEU A 285 -6.55 -6.46 2.89
N VAL A 286 -6.06 -5.26 2.61
CA VAL A 286 -6.14 -4.13 3.52
C VAL A 286 -6.86 -2.99 2.84
N ILE A 287 -7.81 -2.36 3.53
CA ILE A 287 -8.44 -1.13 3.07
C ILE A 287 -8.13 0.01 4.04
N THR A 288 -7.97 1.23 3.56
CA THR A 288 -7.81 2.39 4.43
C THR A 288 -9.01 3.33 4.29
N GLY A 289 -9.41 3.95 5.41
CA GLY A 289 -10.56 4.83 5.43
C GLY A 289 -10.52 5.84 6.57
N THR A 290 -11.26 6.95 6.40
CA THR A 290 -11.56 7.85 7.52
C THR A 290 -12.67 7.31 8.41
N PRO A 291 -12.72 7.71 9.69
CA PRO A 291 -13.88 7.52 10.57
C PRO A 291 -15.23 7.79 9.91
N ALA A 292 -15.34 8.89 9.16
CA ALA A 292 -16.56 9.26 8.44
C ALA A 292 -16.99 8.21 7.40
N PHE A 293 -16.05 7.49 6.77
CA PHE A 293 -16.41 6.39 5.87
C PHE A 293 -17.02 5.20 6.64
N TYR A 294 -16.53 4.86 7.82
CA TYR A 294 -17.02 3.69 8.55
C TYR A 294 -18.33 3.95 9.32
N GLU A 295 -18.53 5.16 9.82
CA GLU A 295 -19.68 5.53 10.66
C GLU A 295 -20.71 6.44 9.98
N GLY A 296 -20.31 7.15 8.93
CA GLY A 296 -21.16 8.12 8.26
C GLY A 296 -22.22 7.47 7.36
N GLN A 297 -23.35 8.17 7.21
CA GLN A 297 -24.47 7.79 6.32
C GLN A 297 -24.08 7.74 4.84
N GLN A 298 -22.95 8.34 4.48
CA GLN A 298 -22.42 8.35 3.12
C GLN A 298 -21.34 7.28 2.87
N GLY A 299 -20.99 6.50 3.89
CA GLY A 299 -19.99 5.43 3.80
C GLY A 299 -20.60 4.04 4.03
N ALA A 300 -19.87 3.18 4.75
CA ALA A 300 -20.21 1.77 4.97
C ALA A 300 -21.61 1.57 5.56
N GLN A 301 -22.07 2.46 6.45
CA GLN A 301 -23.40 2.38 7.08
C GLN A 301 -24.56 2.44 6.08
N ARG A 302 -24.33 3.01 4.89
CA ARG A 302 -25.34 3.05 3.82
C ARG A 302 -25.70 1.65 3.31
N LEU A 303 -24.79 0.69 3.43
CA LEU A 303 -24.98 -0.69 3.03
C LEU A 303 -24.88 -1.59 4.27
N PRO A 304 -26.00 -1.92 4.95
CA PRO A 304 -26.00 -2.73 6.16
C PRO A 304 -25.17 -4.03 6.11
N PRO A 305 -25.18 -4.84 5.04
CA PRO A 305 -24.34 -6.05 5.02
C PRO A 305 -22.84 -5.74 5.02
N LEU A 306 -22.41 -4.62 4.41
CA LEU A 306 -21.01 -4.19 4.51
C LEU A 306 -20.69 -3.68 5.91
N ALA A 307 -21.57 -2.85 6.48
CA ALA A 307 -21.39 -2.31 7.83
C ALA A 307 -21.25 -3.43 8.88
N GLN A 308 -22.03 -4.50 8.77
CA GLN A 308 -21.95 -5.66 9.66
C GLN A 308 -20.58 -6.37 9.59
N ARG A 309 -20.03 -6.53 8.38
CA ARG A 309 -18.71 -7.16 8.18
C ARG A 309 -17.57 -6.30 8.74
N LEU A 310 -17.71 -4.98 8.61
CA LEU A 310 -16.74 -4.03 9.13
C LEU A 310 -16.94 -3.73 10.62
N ALA A 311 -18.02 -4.18 11.26
CA ALA A 311 -18.35 -3.76 12.61
C ALA A 311 -17.21 -4.07 13.60
N THR A 312 -16.83 -3.06 14.39
CA THR A 312 -15.80 -3.16 15.43
C THR A 312 -16.18 -2.19 16.53
N ASP A 313 -16.12 -2.64 17.78
CA ASP A 313 -16.45 -1.80 18.93
C ASP A 313 -15.25 -0.94 19.33
N PHE A 314 -15.41 0.37 19.16
CA PHE A 314 -14.41 1.39 19.51
C PHE A 314 -14.87 2.30 20.66
N THR A 315 -15.95 1.92 21.37
CA THR A 315 -16.55 2.70 22.46
C THR A 315 -15.78 2.61 23.78
N THR A 316 -14.96 1.57 23.93
CA THR A 316 -14.12 1.34 25.10
C THR A 316 -12.79 2.10 24.99
N ASP A 317 -11.98 2.05 26.06
CA ASP A 317 -10.67 2.72 26.10
C ASP A 317 -9.76 2.25 24.93
N PRO A 318 -9.34 3.15 24.02
CA PRO A 318 -8.56 2.81 22.83
C PRO A 318 -7.24 2.07 23.09
N ARG A 319 -6.73 2.10 24.32
CA ARG A 319 -5.53 1.34 24.72
C ARG A 319 -5.75 -0.18 24.67
N PHE A 320 -7.00 -0.63 24.75
CA PHE A 320 -7.38 -2.04 24.72
C PHE A 320 -7.99 -2.46 23.37
N ASP A 321 -7.88 -1.62 22.34
CA ASP A 321 -8.24 -2.02 20.99
C ASP A 321 -7.46 -3.26 20.55
N SER A 322 -8.18 -4.29 20.13
CA SER A 322 -7.55 -5.52 19.67
C SER A 322 -6.83 -5.29 18.34
N PRO A 323 -5.54 -5.63 18.22
CA PRO A 323 -4.82 -5.60 16.95
C PRO A 323 -5.27 -6.72 15.99
N ARG A 324 -6.21 -7.59 16.41
CA ARG A 324 -6.84 -8.64 15.59
C ARG A 324 -8.27 -8.28 15.16
N ALA A 325 -8.77 -7.11 15.52
CA ALA A 325 -10.11 -6.67 15.11
C ALA A 325 -10.16 -6.36 13.61
N VAL A 326 -11.34 -6.48 13.00
CA VAL A 326 -11.53 -6.19 11.57
C VAL A 326 -11.15 -4.75 11.23
N GLN A 327 -11.51 -3.79 12.09
CA GLN A 327 -10.98 -2.43 11.98
C GLN A 327 -9.81 -2.23 12.94
N LEU A 328 -8.73 -1.63 12.45
CA LEU A 328 -7.58 -1.19 13.24
C LEU A 328 -7.59 0.34 13.33
N ARG A 329 -7.73 0.88 14.54
CA ARG A 329 -7.76 2.32 14.80
C ARG A 329 -6.34 2.88 14.86
N LEU A 330 -5.97 3.70 13.88
CA LEU A 330 -4.80 4.57 13.95
C LEU A 330 -5.16 5.86 14.68
N SER A 331 -4.59 6.01 15.88
CA SER A 331 -4.57 7.27 16.59
C SER A 331 -3.86 8.31 15.72
N GLY A 332 -4.39 9.52 15.63
CA GLY A 332 -3.58 10.64 15.17
C GLY A 332 -2.37 10.83 16.09
N PHE A 333 -1.33 11.47 15.57
CA PHE A 333 -0.14 11.78 16.38
C PHE A 333 -0.48 12.80 17.46
N ASP A 334 -0.17 12.48 18.71
CA ASP A 334 -0.13 13.46 19.80
C ASP A 334 1.24 14.16 19.87
N LEU A 335 1.34 15.20 20.71
CA LEU A 335 2.59 15.94 20.90
C LEU A 335 3.77 15.03 21.36
N PRO A 336 3.59 14.14 22.35
CA PRO A 336 4.61 13.15 22.70
C PRO A 336 5.12 12.30 21.51
N GLN A 337 4.21 11.74 20.72
CA GLN A 337 4.53 10.90 19.56
C GLN A 337 5.23 11.69 18.45
N LEU A 338 4.87 12.96 18.24
CA LEU A 338 5.60 13.84 17.32
C LEU A 338 7.00 14.17 17.81
N GLY A 339 7.14 14.43 19.11
CA GLY A 339 8.44 14.65 19.73
C GLY A 339 9.34 13.42 19.57
N GLU A 340 8.78 12.22 19.77
CA GLU A 340 9.48 10.96 19.53
C GLU A 340 9.90 10.81 18.07
N LEU A 341 8.96 10.99 17.14
CA LEU A 341 9.25 10.95 15.71
C LEU A 341 10.30 12.00 15.31
N GLY A 342 10.25 13.20 15.88
CA GLY A 342 11.24 14.26 15.69
C GLY A 342 12.63 13.89 16.18
N ARG A 343 12.73 13.25 17.36
CA ARG A 343 14.00 12.73 17.90
C ARG A 343 14.58 11.67 16.99
N THR A 344 13.77 10.69 16.59
CA THR A 344 14.17 9.63 15.67
C THR A 344 14.69 10.19 14.34
N VAL A 345 14.02 11.19 13.77
CA VAL A 345 14.47 11.84 12.52
C VAL A 345 15.73 12.66 12.70
N ARG A 346 15.88 13.41 13.80
CA ARG A 346 17.11 14.15 14.12
C ARG A 346 18.29 13.19 14.26
N ASP A 347 18.11 12.11 15.02
CA ASP A 347 19.17 11.15 15.29
C ASP A 347 19.58 10.42 14.00
N LEU A 348 18.60 10.04 13.17
CA LEU A 348 18.83 9.51 11.82
C LEU A 348 19.60 10.50 10.94
N TYR A 349 19.21 11.78 10.96
CA TYR A 349 19.87 12.82 10.18
C TYR A 349 21.34 13.01 10.63
N ALA A 350 21.59 13.02 11.94
CA ALA A 350 22.92 13.19 12.50
C ALA A 350 23.90 12.10 12.01
N LEU A 351 23.44 10.87 11.79
CA LEU A 351 24.27 9.77 11.26
C LEU A 351 24.82 10.04 9.84
N ILE A 352 24.20 10.94 9.07
CA ILE A 352 24.60 11.28 7.70
C ILE A 352 25.01 12.75 7.53
N ALA A 353 24.95 13.54 8.60
CA ALA A 353 25.26 14.97 8.60
C ALA A 353 26.76 15.24 8.47
N ARG A 354 27.13 16.41 7.95
CA ARG A 354 28.54 16.85 7.91
C ARG A 354 29.03 17.33 9.28
N ASN A 355 28.12 17.90 10.07
CA ASN A 355 28.39 18.49 11.39
C ASN A 355 27.41 17.93 12.44
N PRO A 356 27.50 16.63 12.78
CA PRO A 356 26.52 15.95 13.63
C PRO A 356 26.42 16.54 15.05
N GLU A 357 27.55 16.93 15.64
CA GLU A 357 27.58 17.53 16.97
C GLU A 357 26.78 18.84 17.03
N ARG A 358 26.86 19.66 15.97
CA ARG A 358 26.12 20.92 15.88
C ARG A 358 24.62 20.68 15.72
N VAL A 359 24.23 19.64 14.97
CA VAL A 359 22.82 19.22 14.87
C VAL A 359 22.28 18.82 16.23
N ALA A 360 23.00 17.96 16.96
CA ALA A 360 22.60 17.51 18.29
C ALA A 360 22.54 18.65 19.32
N GLU A 361 23.49 19.59 19.28
CA GLU A 361 23.54 20.74 20.18
C GLU A 361 22.42 21.76 19.90
N ARG A 362 22.18 22.10 18.63
CA ARG A 362 21.27 23.18 18.24
C ARG A 362 19.81 22.75 18.08
N VAL A 363 19.58 21.45 17.91
CA VAL A 363 18.26 20.83 17.75
C VAL A 363 18.04 19.81 18.88
N ASP A 364 18.12 20.29 20.12
CA ASP A 364 17.88 19.48 21.32
C ASP A 364 16.42 19.01 21.44
N ASP A 365 16.15 18.13 22.41
CA ASP A 365 14.80 17.57 22.66
C ASP A 365 13.77 18.64 23.02
N ALA A 366 14.20 19.74 23.66
CA ALA A 366 13.32 20.84 24.02
C ALA A 366 12.90 21.62 22.75
N TYR A 367 13.82 21.83 21.81
CA TYR A 367 13.52 22.47 20.52
C TYR A 367 12.54 21.63 19.70
N LEU A 368 12.72 20.30 19.67
CA LEU A 368 11.80 19.40 18.97
C LEU A 368 10.38 19.50 19.55
N THR A 369 10.27 19.57 20.88
CA THR A 369 8.99 19.74 21.58
C THR A 369 8.37 21.10 21.28
N GLU A 370 9.17 22.17 21.26
CA GLU A 370 8.76 23.53 20.90
C GLU A 370 8.24 23.60 19.46
N LEU A 371 8.99 23.04 18.50
CA LEU A 371 8.60 22.99 17.09
C LEU A 371 7.32 22.17 16.88
N ALA A 372 7.18 21.03 17.56
CA ALA A 372 5.95 20.24 17.52
C ALA A 372 4.77 21.04 18.10
N GLY A 373 4.96 21.71 19.24
CA GLY A 373 3.98 22.61 19.84
C GLY A 373 3.57 23.76 18.91
N ALA A 374 4.53 24.38 18.22
CA ALA A 374 4.26 25.49 17.30
C ALA A 374 3.50 25.03 16.05
N VAL A 375 3.86 23.88 15.46
CA VAL A 375 3.16 23.33 14.28
C VAL A 375 1.73 22.91 14.64
N THR A 376 1.52 22.33 15.82
CA THR A 376 0.17 21.95 16.29
C THR A 376 -0.69 23.16 16.69
N GLY A 377 -0.09 24.14 17.37
CA GLY A 377 -0.75 25.38 17.78
C GLY A 377 -1.15 26.25 16.58
N GLY A 378 -0.29 26.35 15.56
CA GLY A 378 -0.59 27.08 14.31
C GLY A 378 -1.72 26.46 13.47
N LEU A 379 -2.15 25.24 13.80
CA LEU A 379 -3.25 24.51 13.14
C LEU A 379 -4.51 24.42 14.02
N GLY A 380 -4.64 25.24 15.07
CA GLY A 380 -5.86 25.33 15.87
C GLY A 380 -5.97 24.34 17.04
N GLY A 381 -4.86 23.73 17.47
CA GLY A 381 -4.74 23.06 18.77
C GLY A 381 -5.61 21.80 18.99
N LYS A 382 -6.28 21.28 17.97
CA LYS A 382 -7.02 20.00 18.05
C LYS A 382 -6.31 18.90 17.25
N VAL A 383 -6.32 17.71 17.86
CA VAL A 383 -5.64 16.48 17.43
C VAL A 383 -5.96 16.15 15.97
N GLY A 384 -4.95 16.31 15.14
CA GLY A 384 -4.97 16.15 13.70
C GLY A 384 -3.68 16.75 13.14
N VAL A 385 -2.57 16.49 13.83
CA VAL A 385 -1.27 17.06 13.47
C VAL A 385 -0.93 16.58 12.07
N ALA A 386 -0.26 17.42 11.29
CA ALA A 386 0.34 17.00 10.04
C ALA A 386 1.81 16.61 10.30
N PRO A 387 2.13 15.35 10.69
CA PRO A 387 3.50 14.85 10.77
C PRO A 387 4.32 15.22 9.54
N ARG A 388 3.67 15.18 8.37
CA ARG A 388 4.25 15.58 7.09
C ARG A 388 4.79 17.01 7.11
N VAL A 389 4.02 17.97 7.63
CA VAL A 389 4.44 19.38 7.73
C VAL A 389 5.53 19.52 8.77
N PHE A 390 5.33 18.95 9.96
CA PHE A 390 6.33 18.96 11.04
C PHE A 390 7.69 18.42 10.58
N LEU A 391 7.70 17.24 9.95
CA LEU A 391 8.92 16.60 9.44
C LEU A 391 9.55 17.38 8.30
N ARG A 392 8.76 17.95 7.40
CA ARG A 392 9.28 18.80 6.32
C ARG A 392 9.98 20.04 6.88
N LYS A 393 9.36 20.73 7.85
CA LYS A 393 9.95 21.91 8.50
C LYS A 393 11.21 21.52 9.29
N LEU A 394 11.14 20.44 10.06
CA LEU A 394 12.29 19.92 10.80
C LEU A 394 13.47 19.62 9.89
N VAL A 395 13.28 18.89 8.79
CA VAL A 395 14.39 18.53 7.90
C VAL A 395 14.85 19.72 7.06
N ALA A 396 13.96 20.30 6.25
CA ALA A 396 14.32 21.27 5.23
C ALA A 396 14.67 22.66 5.80
N ASP A 397 13.97 23.09 6.84
CA ASP A 397 14.11 24.45 7.37
C ASP A 397 15.00 24.53 8.62
N VAL A 398 15.19 23.42 9.33
CA VAL A 398 15.99 23.39 10.56
C VAL A 398 17.26 22.57 10.37
N LEU A 399 17.16 21.24 10.22
CA LEU A 399 18.32 20.34 10.23
C LEU A 399 19.31 20.66 9.11
N ASP A 400 18.82 20.86 7.88
CA ASP A 400 19.68 21.23 6.74
C ASP A 400 20.42 22.55 6.97
N ARG A 401 19.73 23.57 7.48
CA ARG A 401 20.34 24.88 7.74
C ARG A 401 21.33 24.83 8.90
N VAL A 402 21.04 24.05 9.94
CA VAL A 402 21.97 23.78 11.03
C VAL A 402 23.19 23.02 10.51
N ASP A 403 23.06 22.08 9.57
CA ASP A 403 24.22 21.37 9.01
C ASP A 403 25.02 22.21 7.99
N GLU A 404 24.39 23.15 7.31
CA GLU A 404 25.04 23.99 6.29
C GLU A 404 25.68 25.25 6.88
N PHE A 405 24.99 25.96 7.77
CA PHE A 405 25.39 27.29 8.23
C PHE A 405 25.84 27.26 9.70
N LYS A 406 27.12 27.54 9.94
CA LYS A 406 27.72 27.55 11.28
C LYS A 406 27.01 28.46 12.27
N ASP A 407 26.57 29.63 11.81
CA ASP A 407 25.99 30.68 12.66
C ASP A 407 24.46 30.58 12.76
N PHE A 408 23.83 29.59 12.12
CA PHE A 408 22.38 29.43 12.18
C PHE A 408 21.94 28.83 13.52
N ALA A 409 21.22 29.62 14.32
CA ALA A 409 20.58 29.18 15.55
C ALA A 409 19.05 29.13 15.33
N PRO A 410 18.42 27.94 15.31
CA PRO A 410 17.00 27.82 14.98
C PRO A 410 16.08 28.69 15.85
N ARG A 411 16.36 28.77 17.16
CA ARG A 411 15.59 29.59 18.12
C ARG A 411 15.67 31.10 17.87
N ALA A 412 16.72 31.59 17.22
CA ALA A 412 16.91 33.01 16.95
C ALA A 412 16.58 33.39 15.49
N HIS A 413 16.83 32.48 14.55
CA HIS A 413 16.85 32.77 13.13
C HIS A 413 15.71 32.10 12.34
N TYR A 414 14.93 31.22 12.96
CA TYR A 414 13.80 30.56 12.31
C TYR A 414 12.48 30.91 12.98
N ALA A 415 11.63 31.64 12.25
CA ALA A 415 10.24 31.84 12.62
C ALA A 415 9.37 30.85 11.82
N LEU A 416 8.66 29.97 12.53
CA LEU A 416 7.76 29.01 11.90
C LEU A 416 6.64 29.76 11.18
N THR A 417 6.54 29.54 9.87
CA THR A 417 5.41 29.99 9.05
C THR A 417 4.85 28.79 8.30
N ILE A 418 3.53 28.62 8.35
CA ILE A 418 2.79 27.58 7.61
C ILE A 418 1.83 28.29 6.68
N SER A 419 2.09 28.24 5.37
CA SER A 419 1.17 28.79 4.38
C SER A 419 0.12 27.75 3.98
N SER A 420 -1.05 28.22 3.52
CA SER A 420 -2.11 27.34 3.00
C SER A 420 -1.66 26.50 1.80
N SER A 421 -0.67 26.97 1.02
CA SER A 421 -0.08 26.23 -0.10
C SER A 421 0.79 25.05 0.31
N GLU A 422 1.27 25.01 1.57
CA GLU A 422 2.04 23.88 2.09
C GLU A 422 1.15 22.72 2.56
N LEU A 423 -0.14 22.99 2.78
CA LEU A 423 -1.14 22.04 3.23
C LEU A 423 -1.83 21.38 2.04
N THR A 424 -2.00 20.07 2.11
CA THR A 424 -2.92 19.35 1.22
C THR A 424 -4.33 19.89 1.39
N GLU A 425 -5.20 19.73 0.40
CA GLU A 425 -6.62 20.09 0.51
C GLU A 425 -7.26 19.48 1.77
N THR A 426 -6.87 18.25 2.05
CA THR A 426 -7.29 17.50 3.22
C THR A 426 -6.83 18.12 4.55
N GLU A 427 -5.54 18.47 4.68
CA GLU A 427 -5.02 19.15 5.87
C GLU A 427 -5.61 20.56 6.02
N ARG A 428 -5.86 21.27 4.90
CA ARG A 428 -6.55 22.57 4.91
C ARG A 428 -7.97 22.44 5.46
N ASN A 429 -8.71 21.43 5.01
CA ASN A 429 -10.08 21.19 5.47
C ASN A 429 -10.11 20.80 6.96
N ALA A 430 -9.14 19.99 7.41
CA ALA A 430 -8.98 19.66 8.83
C ALA A 430 -8.67 20.92 9.67
N ALA A 431 -7.78 21.79 9.19
CA ALA A 431 -7.46 23.05 9.86
C ALA A 431 -8.64 24.05 9.87
N ALA A 432 -9.39 24.15 8.77
CA ALA A 432 -10.53 25.07 8.63
C ALA A 432 -11.78 24.63 9.43
N SER A 433 -11.98 23.33 9.61
CA SER A 433 -13.10 22.79 10.40
C SER A 433 -12.99 23.11 11.90
N GLY A 434 -11.85 23.67 12.33
CA GLY A 434 -11.64 24.21 13.67
C GLY A 434 -12.29 25.58 13.91
N ASP A 435 -12.74 26.29 12.87
CA ASP A 435 -13.23 27.67 12.94
C ASP A 435 -14.76 27.81 12.86
N ALA A 436 -15.48 26.87 13.48
CA ALA A 436 -16.91 27.01 13.77
C ALA A 436 -17.12 27.57 15.19
N GLY A 437 -16.57 28.76 15.44
CA GLY A 437 -16.65 29.39 16.75
C GLY A 437 -15.86 30.69 16.86
N ALA A 438 -16.07 31.64 15.94
CA ALA A 438 -15.68 33.02 16.18
C ALA A 438 -16.54 33.56 17.35
N VAL A 439 -15.98 33.58 18.56
CA VAL A 439 -16.45 34.44 19.64
C VAL A 439 -15.42 35.56 19.78
N GLU A 440 -15.82 36.73 19.33
CA GLU A 440 -15.16 38.00 19.57
C GLU A 440 -15.16 38.25 21.09
N LEU A 441 -13.98 38.22 21.71
CA LEU A 441 -13.80 38.63 23.10
C LEU A 441 -13.08 39.98 23.09
N GLU A 442 -13.86 41.06 23.12
CA GLU A 442 -13.37 42.33 23.66
C GLU A 442 -13.13 42.12 25.16
N LEU A 443 -11.92 42.40 25.62
CA LEU A 443 -11.62 42.52 27.05
C LEU A 443 -11.35 44.00 27.39
N PRO A 444 -11.83 44.48 28.55
CA PRO A 444 -11.52 45.82 29.06
C PRO A 444 -10.06 45.99 29.49
#